data_AF-A2E6M7-F1
#
_entry.id   AF-A2E6M7-F1
#
_cell.length_a   1.000
_cell.length_b   1.000
_cell.length_c   1.000
_cell.angle_alpha   90.00
_cell.angle_beta   90.00
_cell.angle_gamma   90.00
#
_symmetry.space_group_name_H-M   'P 1'
#
loop_
_entity.id
_entity.type
_entity.pdbx_description
1 polymer ?
#
loop_
_entity_poly.entity_id
_entity_poly.type
_entity_poly.pdbx_seq_one_letter_code
_entity_poly.pdbx_strand_id
1 'polypeptide(L)'
;MKQLFSNSDCQNMDSDAAKIVCRFKEFRQKGLFIDCIFTSWNKPEVKAHRIILSKNSTLLKHYFETTPYNPSNIKLNIPFNTPDHSFSKIVNFFYNNTIELTNDNVIILLAHSIIYGIKHLEKIIMDLISDSINKTSSVNFFKQVISFTISADSYSKFPDLAQNYDRFIRQLDFLAKYVAENYVDDELYEVFSCVNPRLLSMILKHSSIPDSKKVKIINDFVANLELTTNDMTYLTDTIHWENPDSYTYLVKNSCEWLLPKVSRKLYSIIITNRRISANAFQHKIDSISDIDPSNSDNKQAQGTTENQPPSRKLQNWFPFAWLTVVWDSQGKTCTPEVELSEFIGTLGGLVKFFNPVNYLLLESFASTPIHPKIFSAAYIFEDSKNYFLSNCEHNYIGFKMRLPCFKLSSIIVTFDNRERGKPMTSNTKLMYNSLGKMKLLISDSNNKTKFPNPVLPGVPFECKQIPVLFICVIPDTAGDGNIKCLRVSRLKSYGTFDVD
;
A
#
# COMPACT_ATOMS: atom_id res chain seq x y z
N MET A 1 3.76 -28.67 -28.43
CA MET A 1 4.62 -29.84 -28.18
C MET A 1 5.70 -29.88 -29.25
N LYS A 2 6.85 -29.22 -29.04
CA LYS A 2 7.98 -29.26 -29.98
C LYS A 2 8.99 -30.27 -29.45
N GLN A 3 9.22 -31.36 -30.18
CA GLN A 3 10.36 -32.25 -29.96
C GLN A 3 11.62 -31.44 -30.32
N LEU A 4 12.34 -30.93 -29.32
CA LEU A 4 13.57 -30.17 -29.54
C LEU A 4 14.76 -31.13 -29.44
N PHE A 5 15.42 -31.31 -30.59
CA PHE A 5 16.72 -31.94 -30.87
C PHE A 5 16.80 -33.47 -30.95
N SER A 6 17.05 -33.94 -32.18
CA SER A 6 18.02 -34.99 -32.47
C SER A 6 19.42 -34.37 -32.53
N ASN A 7 20.42 -35.00 -31.87
CA ASN A 7 21.81 -34.56 -31.86
C ASN A 7 22.36 -34.24 -33.26
N SER A 8 22.58 -32.97 -33.58
CA SER A 8 23.40 -32.52 -34.74
C SER A 8 24.84 -32.16 -34.35
N ASP A 9 25.16 -32.00 -33.05
CA ASP A 9 26.50 -31.54 -32.62
C ASP A 9 27.50 -32.67 -32.37
N CYS A 10 27.32 -33.79 -33.07
CA CYS A 10 28.28 -34.91 -33.13
C CYS A 10 28.87 -35.10 -34.54
N GLN A 11 28.75 -34.10 -35.43
CA GLN A 11 29.09 -34.24 -36.85
C GLN A 11 30.37 -33.55 -37.33
N ASN A 12 31.16 -32.86 -36.49
CA ASN A 12 32.43 -32.27 -36.94
C ASN A 12 33.66 -32.78 -36.16
N MET A 13 33.83 -34.11 -36.14
CA MET A 13 35.14 -34.72 -36.01
C MET A 13 35.18 -35.96 -36.91
N ASP A 14 35.60 -35.73 -38.16
CA ASP A 14 36.12 -36.76 -39.05
C ASP A 14 37.45 -37.27 -38.47
N SER A 15 37.38 -38.33 -37.68
CA SER A 15 38.46 -39.33 -37.62
C SER A 15 37.88 -40.68 -37.16
N ASP A 16 38.34 -41.76 -37.77
CA ASP A 16 37.90 -43.16 -37.66
C ASP A 16 38.08 -43.81 -36.26
N ALA A 17 37.89 -43.06 -35.17
CA ALA A 17 37.74 -43.65 -33.85
C ALA A 17 36.34 -44.27 -33.76
N ALA A 18 36.28 -45.60 -33.77
CA ALA A 18 35.05 -46.36 -33.50
C ALA A 18 34.32 -45.76 -32.29
N LYS A 19 33.24 -45.01 -32.55
CA LYS A 19 32.37 -44.47 -31.50
C LYS A 19 31.81 -45.66 -30.74
N ILE A 20 32.41 -45.98 -29.59
CA ILE A 20 31.85 -46.93 -28.64
C ILE A 20 30.46 -46.38 -28.29
N VAL A 21 29.43 -46.99 -28.86
CA VAL A 21 28.05 -46.62 -28.59
C VAL A 21 27.84 -46.85 -27.10
N CYS A 22 27.66 -45.76 -26.36
CA CYS A 22 27.46 -45.81 -24.92
C CYS A 22 26.14 -46.53 -24.59
N ARG A 23 26.23 -47.78 -24.12
CA ARG A 23 25.09 -48.60 -23.68
C ARG A 23 24.68 -48.33 -22.22
N PHE A 24 25.09 -47.21 -21.64
CA PHE A 24 24.81 -46.87 -20.24
C PHE A 24 23.32 -46.86 -19.89
N LYS A 25 22.45 -46.46 -20.84
CA LYS A 25 20.99 -46.54 -20.67
C LYS A 25 20.54 -47.98 -20.47
N GLU A 26 21.00 -48.87 -21.32
CA GLU A 26 20.66 -50.30 -21.26
C GLU A 26 21.20 -50.93 -19.98
N PHE A 27 22.43 -50.62 -19.60
CA PHE A 27 23.01 -51.10 -18.33
C PHE A 27 22.18 -50.66 -17.14
N ARG A 28 21.75 -49.39 -17.11
CA ARG A 28 20.86 -48.87 -16.06
C ARG A 28 19.52 -49.60 -16.03
N GLN A 29 18.88 -49.81 -17.19
CA GLN A 29 17.60 -50.51 -17.29
C GLN A 29 17.69 -51.97 -16.83
N LYS A 30 18.81 -52.64 -17.10
CA LYS A 30 19.10 -54.01 -16.63
C LYS A 30 19.60 -54.07 -15.18
N GLY A 31 19.81 -52.93 -14.52
CA GLY A 31 20.37 -52.87 -13.16
C GLY A 31 21.83 -53.31 -13.06
N LEU A 32 22.57 -53.24 -14.17
CA LEU A 32 23.99 -53.59 -14.21
C LEU A 32 24.84 -52.40 -13.76
N PHE A 33 25.91 -52.68 -13.01
CA PHE A 33 26.92 -51.71 -12.56
C PHE A 33 26.37 -50.50 -11.79
N ILE A 34 25.23 -50.65 -11.12
CA ILE A 34 24.63 -49.61 -10.29
C ILE A 34 25.49 -49.40 -9.03
N ASP A 35 26.02 -48.20 -8.87
CA ASP A 35 26.84 -47.77 -7.74
C ASP A 35 26.17 -46.62 -6.94
N CYS A 36 24.93 -46.27 -7.30
CA CYS A 36 24.15 -45.22 -6.66
C CYS A 36 22.64 -45.48 -6.80
N ILE A 37 21.91 -45.37 -5.70
CA ILE A 37 20.46 -45.51 -5.64
C ILE A 37 19.89 -44.31 -4.90
N PHE A 38 19.07 -43.51 -5.57
CA PHE A 38 18.37 -42.42 -4.89
C PHE A 38 17.04 -42.89 -4.29
N THR A 39 16.84 -42.56 -3.02
CA THR A 39 15.61 -42.82 -2.26
C THR A 39 14.87 -41.52 -1.99
N SER A 40 13.55 -41.56 -2.07
CA SER A 40 12.66 -40.46 -1.66
C SER A 40 11.47 -41.05 -0.91
N TRP A 41 10.87 -40.26 -0.01
CA TRP A 41 9.76 -40.71 0.82
C TRP A 41 8.59 -41.16 -0.08
N ASN A 42 8.23 -42.44 0.02
CA ASN A 42 7.13 -43.07 -0.73
C ASN A 42 7.27 -43.03 -2.26
N LYS A 43 8.49 -42.94 -2.79
CA LYS A 43 8.75 -42.92 -4.23
C LYS A 43 9.65 -44.08 -4.65
N PRO A 44 9.51 -44.57 -5.90
CA PRO A 44 10.36 -45.64 -6.40
C PRO A 44 11.83 -45.22 -6.38
N GLU A 45 12.70 -46.17 -6.03
CA GLU A 45 14.13 -45.98 -6.02
C GLU A 45 14.65 -45.64 -7.43
N VAL A 46 15.49 -44.61 -7.54
CA VAL A 46 16.11 -44.21 -8.82
C VAL A 46 17.54 -44.72 -8.85
N LYS A 47 17.74 -45.87 -9.51
CA LYS A 47 19.07 -46.46 -9.75
C LYS A 47 19.84 -45.64 -10.77
N ALA A 48 21.13 -45.40 -10.55
CA ALA A 48 21.98 -44.62 -11.44
C ALA A 48 23.46 -45.02 -11.33
N HIS A 49 24.30 -44.42 -12.18
CA HIS A 49 25.75 -44.58 -12.17
C HIS A 49 26.41 -43.24 -11.80
N ARG A 50 27.26 -43.21 -10.77
CA ARG A 50 27.95 -41.99 -10.29
C ARG A 50 28.68 -41.28 -11.41
N ILE A 51 29.35 -42.02 -12.29
CA ILE A 51 30.10 -41.45 -13.42
C ILE A 51 29.20 -40.64 -14.39
N ILE A 52 27.97 -41.10 -14.63
CA ILE A 52 27.02 -40.40 -15.51
C ILE A 52 26.44 -39.18 -14.80
N LEU A 53 26.16 -39.29 -13.51
CA LEU A 53 25.68 -38.18 -12.69
C LEU A 53 26.73 -37.06 -12.58
N SER A 54 27.97 -37.39 -12.24
CA SER A 54 29.09 -36.44 -12.14
C SER A 54 29.40 -35.75 -13.47
N LYS A 55 29.24 -36.46 -14.59
CA LYS A 55 29.44 -35.88 -15.92
C LYS A 55 28.45 -34.76 -16.21
N ASN A 56 27.20 -34.89 -15.76
CA ASN A 56 26.10 -33.99 -16.14
C ASN A 56 25.69 -33.00 -15.05
N SER A 57 26.12 -33.19 -13.80
CA SER A 57 25.79 -32.34 -12.66
C SER A 57 27.05 -31.94 -11.88
N THR A 58 27.29 -30.63 -11.77
CA THR A 58 28.42 -30.12 -10.99
C THR A 58 28.24 -30.37 -9.50
N LEU A 59 26.99 -30.27 -9.00
CA LEU A 59 26.66 -30.57 -7.60
C LEU A 59 26.99 -32.02 -7.24
N LEU A 60 26.53 -32.98 -8.06
CA LEU A 60 26.77 -34.40 -7.81
C LEU A 60 28.23 -34.76 -8.01
N LYS A 61 28.92 -34.13 -8.97
CA LYS A 61 30.37 -34.28 -9.13
C LYS A 61 31.10 -33.92 -7.83
N HIS A 62 30.86 -32.73 -7.30
CA HIS A 62 31.51 -32.25 -6.08
C HIS A 62 31.14 -33.11 -4.87
N TYR A 63 29.87 -33.49 -4.73
CA TYR A 63 29.42 -34.42 -3.69
C TYR A 63 30.16 -35.76 -3.74
N PHE A 64 30.34 -36.33 -4.94
CA PHE A 64 31.02 -37.61 -5.11
C PHE A 64 32.54 -37.54 -5.00
N GLU A 65 33.15 -36.38 -5.23
CA GLU A 65 34.58 -36.14 -4.99
C GLU A 65 34.89 -36.02 -3.49
N THR A 66 33.95 -35.46 -2.72
CA THR A 66 34.12 -35.22 -1.27
C THR A 66 33.61 -36.38 -0.40
N THR A 67 32.72 -37.21 -0.93
CA THR A 67 32.15 -38.35 -0.20
C THR A 67 32.80 -39.67 -0.64
N PRO A 68 33.55 -40.36 0.25
CA PRO A 68 34.19 -41.62 -0.09
C PRO A 68 33.16 -42.67 -0.49
N TYR A 69 33.49 -43.49 -1.49
CA TYR A 69 32.61 -44.58 -1.92
C TYR A 69 32.48 -45.63 -0.81
N ASN A 70 31.24 -45.98 -0.47
CA ASN A 70 30.95 -47.08 0.43
C ASN A 70 29.98 -48.07 -0.28
N PRO A 71 30.45 -49.27 -0.65
CA PRO A 71 29.62 -50.30 -1.28
C PRO A 71 28.40 -50.70 -0.43
N SER A 72 28.52 -50.61 0.90
CA SER A 72 27.45 -50.91 1.84
C SER A 72 26.42 -49.78 1.94
N ASN A 73 26.72 -48.60 1.39
CA ASN A 73 25.85 -47.42 1.45
C ASN A 73 25.73 -46.73 0.08
N ILE A 74 25.18 -47.44 -0.89
CA ILE A 74 24.86 -46.90 -2.22
C ILE A 74 23.61 -46.00 -2.22
N LYS A 75 22.89 -45.90 -1.09
CA LYS A 75 21.61 -45.19 -1.00
C LYS A 75 21.80 -43.72 -0.65
N LEU A 76 21.25 -42.82 -1.47
CA LEU A 76 21.27 -41.38 -1.28
C LEU A 76 19.86 -40.83 -1.22
N ASN A 77 19.56 -40.01 -0.22
CA ASN A 77 18.27 -39.34 -0.19
C ASN A 77 18.26 -38.19 -1.20
N ILE A 78 17.17 -38.10 -1.98
CA ILE A 78 16.94 -36.96 -2.86
C ILE A 78 16.74 -35.72 -1.98
N PRO A 79 17.49 -34.62 -2.20
CA PRO A 79 17.43 -33.47 -1.31
C PRO A 79 16.15 -32.62 -1.46
N PHE A 80 15.32 -32.95 -2.44
CA PHE A 80 14.12 -32.22 -2.81
C PHE A 80 12.88 -33.06 -2.59
N ASN A 81 11.84 -32.42 -2.06
CA ASN A 81 10.49 -32.94 -2.17
C ASN A 81 9.84 -32.31 -3.41
N THR A 82 9.54 -33.13 -4.41
CA THR A 82 8.83 -32.68 -5.63
C THR A 82 7.59 -33.52 -5.83
N PRO A 83 6.43 -32.93 -6.19
CA PRO A 83 5.19 -33.68 -6.35
C PRO A 83 5.28 -34.78 -7.42
N ASP A 84 5.98 -34.53 -8.53
CA ASP A 84 5.79 -35.22 -9.82
C ASP A 84 6.90 -36.23 -10.21
N HIS A 85 7.78 -36.61 -9.27
CA HIS A 85 8.96 -37.43 -9.58
C HIS A 85 9.93 -36.77 -10.58
N SER A 86 9.97 -35.44 -10.66
CA SER A 86 10.84 -34.71 -11.60
C SER A 86 12.32 -35.12 -11.52
N PHE A 87 12.81 -35.55 -10.36
CA PHE A 87 14.18 -36.05 -10.24
C PHE A 87 14.45 -37.26 -11.16
N SER A 88 13.50 -38.19 -11.28
CA SER A 88 13.65 -39.32 -12.19
C SER A 88 13.76 -38.88 -13.66
N LYS A 89 13.05 -37.80 -14.03
CA LYS A 89 13.12 -37.19 -15.37
C LYS A 89 14.49 -36.58 -15.62
N ILE A 90 15.08 -35.91 -14.63
CA ILE A 90 16.46 -35.38 -14.71
C ILE A 90 17.48 -36.51 -14.86
N VAL A 91 17.37 -37.59 -14.08
CA VAL A 91 18.27 -38.73 -14.25
C VAL A 91 18.06 -39.35 -15.62
N ASN A 92 16.83 -39.53 -16.10
CA ASN A 92 16.58 -40.04 -17.46
C ASN A 92 17.18 -39.14 -18.55
N PHE A 93 17.12 -37.83 -18.36
CA PHE A 93 17.74 -36.86 -19.24
C PHE A 93 19.26 -37.06 -19.33
N PHE A 94 19.96 -37.35 -18.23
CA PHE A 94 21.41 -37.65 -18.26
C PHE A 94 21.80 -38.88 -19.07
N TYR A 95 20.87 -39.83 -19.27
CA TYR A 95 21.10 -41.04 -20.07
C TYR A 95 20.58 -40.93 -21.51
N ASN A 96 19.51 -40.15 -21.72
CA ASN A 96 18.79 -40.11 -22.99
C ASN A 96 18.95 -38.80 -23.76
N ASN A 97 19.52 -37.75 -23.14
CA ASN A 97 19.57 -36.37 -23.63
C ASN A 97 18.21 -35.82 -24.08
N THR A 98 17.12 -36.35 -23.52
CA THR A 98 15.75 -35.97 -23.87
C THR A 98 14.94 -35.77 -22.59
N ILE A 99 14.16 -34.69 -22.54
CA ILE A 99 13.29 -34.36 -21.43
C ILE A 99 12.03 -33.67 -21.95
N GLU A 100 10.89 -34.00 -21.36
CA GLU A 100 9.61 -33.40 -21.71
C GLU A 100 9.34 -32.17 -20.83
N LEU A 101 9.26 -31.01 -21.47
CA LEU A 101 8.94 -29.73 -20.81
C LEU A 101 7.46 -29.42 -21.02
N THR A 102 6.75 -29.21 -19.91
CA THR A 102 5.34 -28.81 -19.88
C THR A 102 5.17 -27.60 -18.98
N ASN A 103 4.06 -26.86 -19.13
CA ASN A 103 3.77 -25.71 -18.28
C ASN A 103 3.72 -26.07 -16.79
N ASP A 104 3.44 -27.33 -16.45
CA ASP A 104 3.29 -27.82 -15.07
C ASP A 104 4.59 -28.28 -14.42
N ASN A 105 5.65 -28.47 -15.22
CA ASN A 105 6.93 -28.97 -14.73
C ASN A 105 8.11 -28.05 -15.01
N VAL A 106 7.93 -27.02 -15.84
CA VAL A 106 9.04 -26.22 -16.38
C VAL A 106 9.82 -25.49 -15.28
N ILE A 107 9.16 -24.96 -14.25
CA ILE A 107 9.83 -24.27 -13.14
C ILE A 107 10.51 -25.26 -12.20
N ILE A 108 9.89 -26.42 -11.96
CA ILE A 108 10.49 -27.48 -11.16
C ILE A 108 11.77 -27.98 -11.85
N LEU A 109 11.73 -28.18 -13.17
CA LEU A 109 12.90 -28.59 -13.95
C LEU A 109 13.93 -27.47 -14.06
N LEU A 110 13.53 -26.20 -14.10
CA LEU A 110 14.43 -25.05 -13.98
C LEU A 110 15.18 -25.12 -12.64
N ALA A 111 14.47 -25.31 -11.53
CA ALA A 111 15.06 -25.45 -10.20
C ALA A 111 16.09 -26.59 -10.17
N HIS A 112 15.74 -27.78 -10.68
CA HIS A 112 16.69 -28.89 -10.79
C HIS A 112 17.90 -28.53 -11.65
N SER A 113 17.70 -27.90 -12.81
CA SER A 113 18.79 -27.54 -13.71
C SER A 113 19.80 -26.60 -13.04
N ILE A 114 19.32 -25.61 -12.30
CA ILE A 114 20.15 -24.64 -11.61
C ILE A 114 20.85 -25.29 -10.43
N ILE A 115 20.07 -26.02 -9.61
CA ILE A 115 20.56 -26.59 -8.36
C ILE A 115 21.59 -27.69 -8.59
N TYR A 116 21.34 -28.57 -9.57
CA TYR A 116 22.30 -29.60 -9.98
C TYR A 116 23.42 -29.06 -10.89
N GLY A 117 23.33 -27.81 -11.35
CA GLY A 117 24.35 -27.18 -12.20
C GLY A 117 24.38 -27.69 -13.66
N ILE A 118 23.21 -28.02 -14.20
CA ILE A 118 22.98 -28.54 -15.56
C ILE A 118 22.81 -27.35 -16.53
N LYS A 119 23.91 -26.63 -16.81
CA LYS A 119 23.88 -25.34 -17.55
C LYS A 119 23.15 -25.34 -18.89
N HIS A 120 23.24 -26.42 -19.66
CA HIS A 120 22.60 -26.51 -20.97
C HIS A 120 21.08 -26.65 -20.86
N LEU A 121 20.60 -27.42 -19.88
CA LEU A 121 19.18 -27.56 -19.60
C LEU A 121 18.61 -26.25 -19.02
N GLU A 122 19.37 -25.59 -18.14
CA GLU A 122 19.03 -24.26 -17.60
C GLU A 122 18.75 -23.27 -18.75
N LYS A 123 19.67 -23.18 -19.72
CA LYS A 123 19.50 -22.30 -20.89
C LYS A 123 18.24 -22.63 -21.69
N ILE A 124 18.03 -23.89 -22.06
CA ILE A 124 16.87 -24.33 -22.85
C ILE A 124 15.56 -23.98 -22.14
N ILE A 125 15.49 -24.22 -20.83
CA ILE A 125 14.29 -23.94 -20.04
C ILE A 125 14.05 -22.44 -19.92
N MET A 126 15.08 -21.64 -19.69
CA MET A 126 14.96 -20.18 -19.61
C MET A 126 14.48 -19.55 -20.92
N ASP A 127 14.98 -20.03 -22.07
CA ASP A 127 14.52 -19.60 -23.39
C ASP A 127 13.03 -19.95 -23.56
N LEU A 128 12.63 -21.17 -23.21
CA LEU A 128 11.23 -21.60 -23.30
C LEU A 128 10.29 -20.81 -22.38
N ILE A 129 10.71 -20.51 -21.15
CA ILE A 129 9.89 -19.72 -20.21
C ILE A 129 9.72 -18.30 -20.75
N SER A 130 10.80 -17.69 -21.26
CA SER A 130 10.77 -16.34 -21.82
C SER A 130 9.78 -16.23 -22.98
N ASP A 131 9.68 -17.27 -23.82
CA ASP A 131 8.74 -17.33 -24.95
C ASP A 131 7.30 -17.63 -24.54
N SER A 132 7.06 -18.26 -23.38
CA SER A 132 5.75 -18.79 -22.97
C SER A 132 5.10 -18.06 -21.79
N ILE A 133 5.80 -17.10 -21.19
CA ILE A 133 5.30 -16.33 -20.06
C ILE A 133 4.09 -15.46 -20.45
N ASN A 134 3.00 -15.64 -19.72
CA ASN A 134 1.76 -14.89 -19.82
C ASN A 134 1.09 -14.88 -18.43
N LYS A 135 -0.03 -14.15 -18.27
CA LYS A 135 -0.72 -14.05 -16.97
C LYS A 135 -1.17 -15.40 -16.39
N THR A 136 -1.57 -16.36 -17.23
CA THR A 136 -2.00 -17.67 -16.75
C THR A 136 -0.80 -18.54 -16.37
N SER A 137 0.24 -18.53 -17.20
CA SER A 137 1.45 -19.33 -16.94
C SER A 137 2.26 -18.80 -15.75
N SER A 138 2.36 -17.49 -15.55
CA SER A 138 3.09 -16.89 -14.42
C SER A 138 2.53 -17.32 -13.07
N VAL A 139 1.20 -17.35 -12.89
CA VAL A 139 0.56 -17.83 -11.66
C VAL A 139 0.89 -19.31 -11.43
N ASN A 140 0.81 -20.15 -12.49
CA ASN A 140 1.18 -21.56 -12.40
C ASN A 140 2.67 -21.73 -12.05
N PHE A 141 3.53 -20.86 -12.58
CA PHE A 141 4.95 -20.85 -12.30
C PHE A 141 5.22 -20.56 -10.82
N PHE A 142 4.56 -19.58 -10.22
CA PHE A 142 4.71 -19.30 -8.78
C PHE A 142 4.22 -20.46 -7.90
N LYS A 143 3.10 -21.09 -8.26
CA LYS A 143 2.62 -22.30 -7.56
C LYS A 143 3.67 -23.42 -7.57
N GLN A 144 4.35 -23.61 -8.70
CA GLN A 144 5.47 -24.55 -8.80
C GLN A 144 6.64 -24.15 -7.90
N VAL A 145 7.00 -22.87 -7.81
CA VAL A 145 8.07 -22.40 -6.91
C VAL A 145 7.73 -22.73 -5.46
N ILE A 146 6.50 -22.47 -5.00
CA ILE A 146 6.09 -22.79 -3.62
C ILE A 146 6.11 -24.30 -3.36
N SER A 147 5.67 -25.10 -4.34
CA SER A 147 5.65 -26.56 -4.19
C SER A 147 7.06 -27.17 -4.07
N PHE A 148 8.09 -26.44 -4.53
CA PHE A 148 9.47 -26.88 -4.49
C PHE A 148 10.08 -26.59 -3.12
N THR A 149 10.36 -27.65 -2.36
CA THR A 149 10.96 -27.55 -1.03
C THR A 149 12.23 -28.38 -0.91
N ILE A 150 13.23 -27.82 -0.22
CA ILE A 150 14.49 -28.49 0.12
C ILE A 150 14.39 -28.98 1.55
N SER A 151 14.76 -30.24 1.82
CA SER A 151 14.80 -30.72 3.20
C SER A 151 15.97 -30.09 3.96
N ALA A 152 15.74 -29.69 5.22
CA ALA A 152 16.77 -29.03 6.04
C ALA A 152 18.06 -29.87 6.15
N ASP A 153 17.93 -31.19 6.30
CA ASP A 153 19.04 -32.14 6.38
C ASP A 153 19.91 -32.21 5.11
N SER A 154 19.42 -31.67 3.99
CA SER A 154 20.14 -31.72 2.72
C SER A 154 21.24 -30.67 2.64
N TYR A 155 21.08 -29.53 3.31
CA TYR A 155 22.06 -28.45 3.27
C TYR A 155 23.42 -28.83 3.86
N SER A 156 23.44 -29.74 4.85
CA SER A 156 24.69 -30.25 5.43
C SER A 156 25.33 -31.36 4.59
N LYS A 157 24.56 -32.05 3.75
CA LYS A 157 25.01 -33.21 2.96
C LYS A 157 25.53 -32.84 1.59
N PHE A 158 24.93 -31.83 0.95
CA PHE A 158 25.29 -31.41 -0.39
C PHE A 158 26.04 -30.08 -0.32
N PRO A 159 27.36 -30.07 -0.60
CA PRO A 159 28.11 -28.83 -0.80
C PRO A 159 27.42 -27.98 -1.86
N ASP A 160 27.48 -26.65 -1.75
CA ASP A 160 26.92 -25.70 -2.73
C ASP A 160 25.37 -25.66 -2.85
N LEU A 161 24.62 -26.54 -2.18
CA LEU A 161 23.16 -26.60 -2.30
C LEU A 161 22.50 -25.28 -1.91
N ALA A 162 22.92 -24.67 -0.80
CA ALA A 162 22.42 -23.38 -0.35
C ALA A 162 22.68 -22.27 -1.37
N GLN A 163 23.91 -22.22 -1.91
CA GLN A 163 24.30 -21.22 -2.90
C GLN A 163 23.52 -21.40 -4.22
N ASN A 164 23.33 -22.64 -4.68
CA ASN A 164 22.60 -22.88 -5.92
C ASN A 164 21.09 -22.64 -5.76
N TYR A 165 20.52 -22.94 -4.59
CA TYR A 165 19.13 -22.58 -4.32
C TYR A 165 18.95 -21.05 -4.31
N ASP A 166 19.87 -20.32 -3.70
CA ASP A 166 19.82 -18.86 -3.75
C ASP A 166 20.02 -18.30 -5.17
N ARG A 167 20.83 -18.96 -6.01
CA ARG A 167 20.92 -18.66 -7.46
C ARG A 167 19.59 -18.90 -8.15
N PHE A 168 18.91 -20.01 -7.87
CA PHE A 168 17.58 -20.30 -8.41
C PHE A 168 16.58 -19.19 -8.08
N ILE A 169 16.47 -18.80 -6.81
CA ILE A 169 15.54 -17.74 -6.43
C ILE A 169 15.89 -16.41 -7.10
N ARG A 170 17.17 -16.05 -7.20
CA ARG A 170 17.60 -14.85 -7.93
C ARG A 170 17.25 -14.90 -9.42
N GLN A 171 17.30 -16.08 -10.04
CA GLN A 171 16.88 -16.23 -11.42
C GLN A 171 15.37 -16.06 -11.62
N LEU A 172 14.54 -16.12 -10.57
CA LEU A 172 13.11 -15.85 -10.68
C LEU A 172 12.78 -14.35 -10.76
N ASP A 173 13.78 -13.47 -10.74
CA ASP A 173 13.58 -12.01 -10.81
C ASP A 173 12.84 -11.57 -12.08
N PHE A 174 13.07 -12.23 -13.22
CA PHE A 174 12.33 -11.92 -14.45
C PHE A 174 10.82 -12.22 -14.32
N LEU A 175 10.42 -13.25 -13.55
CA LEU A 175 9.00 -13.54 -13.29
C LEU A 175 8.39 -12.43 -12.43
N ALA A 176 9.11 -12.00 -11.39
CA ALA A 176 8.67 -10.93 -10.52
C ALA A 176 8.49 -9.62 -11.29
N LYS A 177 9.46 -9.29 -12.15
CA LYS A 177 9.40 -8.14 -13.06
C LYS A 177 8.23 -8.24 -14.02
N TYR A 178 8.04 -9.40 -14.68
CA TYR A 178 6.92 -9.62 -15.58
C TYR A 178 5.57 -9.35 -14.90
N VAL A 179 5.36 -9.87 -13.69
CA VAL A 179 4.12 -9.64 -12.94
C VAL A 179 3.95 -8.16 -12.59
N ALA A 180 4.99 -7.52 -12.06
CA ALA A 180 4.93 -6.11 -11.68
C ALA A 180 4.58 -5.19 -12.85
N GLU A 181 4.99 -5.53 -14.08
CA GLU A 181 4.74 -4.74 -15.29
C GLU A 181 3.39 -5.04 -15.97
N ASN A 182 2.86 -6.26 -15.83
CA ASN A 182 1.71 -6.73 -16.62
C ASN A 182 0.39 -6.87 -15.82
N TYR A 183 0.44 -6.76 -14.50
CA TYR A 183 -0.74 -6.90 -13.63
C TYR A 183 -1.21 -5.54 -13.11
N VAL A 184 -2.53 -5.37 -13.04
CA VAL A 184 -3.15 -4.20 -12.39
C VAL A 184 -3.33 -4.48 -10.89
N ASP A 185 -3.40 -3.43 -10.05
CA ASP A 185 -3.54 -3.51 -8.58
C ASP A 185 -4.47 -4.64 -8.10
N ASP A 186 -5.68 -4.79 -8.67
CA ASP A 186 -6.65 -5.80 -8.25
C ASP A 186 -6.25 -7.24 -8.64
N GLU A 187 -5.56 -7.42 -9.76
CA GLU A 187 -5.11 -8.73 -10.26
C GLU A 187 -3.90 -9.26 -9.46
N LEU A 188 -3.12 -8.35 -8.86
CA LEU A 188 -1.94 -8.73 -8.07
C LEU A 188 -2.31 -9.56 -6.83
N TYR A 189 -3.50 -9.38 -6.27
CA TYR A 189 -3.95 -10.15 -5.10
C TYR A 189 -4.04 -11.66 -5.39
N GLU A 190 -4.40 -12.06 -6.62
CA GLU A 190 -4.40 -13.47 -7.01
C GLU A 190 -2.97 -14.03 -7.00
N VAL A 191 -2.01 -13.27 -7.52
CA VAL A 191 -0.59 -13.66 -7.49
C VAL A 191 -0.08 -13.74 -6.05
N PHE A 192 -0.46 -12.78 -5.21
CA PHE A 192 -0.03 -12.72 -3.81
C PHE A 192 -0.48 -13.93 -3.00
N SER A 193 -1.62 -14.55 -3.35
CA SER A 193 -2.07 -15.80 -2.72
C SER A 193 -1.15 -17.02 -2.99
N CYS A 194 -0.29 -16.92 -4.01
CA CYS A 194 0.54 -18.00 -4.51
C CYS A 194 2.04 -17.69 -4.45
N VAL A 195 2.48 -16.72 -3.63
CA VAL A 195 3.91 -16.39 -3.43
C VAL A 195 4.31 -16.48 -1.97
N ASN A 196 5.61 -16.66 -1.73
CA ASN A 196 6.22 -16.55 -0.41
C ASN A 196 6.69 -15.10 -0.15
N PRO A 197 7.05 -14.72 1.11
CA PRO A 197 7.48 -13.36 1.43
C PRO A 197 8.63 -12.83 0.56
N ARG A 198 9.59 -13.70 0.23
CA ARG A 198 10.73 -13.33 -0.64
C ARG A 198 10.27 -12.95 -2.04
N LEU A 199 9.42 -13.75 -2.67
CA LEU A 199 8.89 -13.47 -4.01
C LEU A 199 7.97 -12.26 -4.02
N LEU A 200 7.11 -12.11 -3.01
CA LEU A 200 6.31 -10.90 -2.82
C LEU A 200 7.21 -9.66 -2.79
N SER A 201 8.31 -9.72 -2.03
CA SER A 201 9.25 -8.61 -1.94
C SER A 201 9.86 -8.24 -3.30
N MET A 202 10.17 -9.24 -4.13
CA MET A 202 10.72 -9.03 -5.47
C MET A 202 9.69 -8.35 -6.39
N ILE A 203 8.43 -8.82 -6.37
CA ILE A 203 7.34 -8.23 -7.15
C ILE A 203 7.13 -6.76 -6.72
N LEU A 204 7.04 -6.50 -5.42
CA LEU A 204 6.81 -5.15 -4.91
C LEU A 204 7.99 -4.21 -5.23
N LYS A 205 9.24 -4.69 -5.20
CA LYS A 205 10.41 -3.88 -5.59
C LYS A 205 10.38 -3.42 -7.05
N HIS A 206 9.89 -4.26 -7.96
CA HIS A 206 9.73 -3.91 -9.38
C HIS A 206 8.47 -3.09 -9.65
N SER A 207 7.46 -3.16 -8.78
CA SER A 207 6.21 -2.45 -8.96
C SER A 207 6.35 -0.92 -8.75
N SER A 208 5.57 -0.16 -9.51
CA SER A 208 5.41 1.30 -9.35
C SER A 208 4.49 1.70 -8.18
N ILE A 209 4.08 0.72 -7.35
CA ILE A 209 3.16 0.93 -6.24
C ILE A 209 3.83 1.85 -5.20
N PRO A 210 3.14 2.91 -4.71
CA PRO A 210 3.66 3.74 -3.64
C PRO A 210 3.90 2.96 -2.34
N ASP A 211 4.93 3.34 -1.59
CA ASP A 211 5.33 2.67 -0.35
C ASP A 211 4.19 2.57 0.68
N SER A 212 3.31 3.58 0.76
CA SER A 212 2.13 3.55 1.64
C SER A 212 1.16 2.41 1.31
N LYS A 213 0.98 2.12 0.01
CA LYS A 213 0.17 0.98 -0.46
C LYS A 213 0.92 -0.34 -0.26
N LYS A 214 2.23 -0.39 -0.54
CA LYS A 214 3.06 -1.57 -0.33
C LYS A 214 3.02 -2.05 1.13
N VAL A 215 3.13 -1.13 2.09
CA VAL A 215 3.03 -1.47 3.53
C VAL A 215 1.69 -2.14 3.84
N LYS A 216 0.58 -1.62 3.29
CA LYS A 216 -0.74 -2.21 3.48
C LYS A 216 -0.83 -3.62 2.88
N ILE A 217 -0.36 -3.79 1.65
CA ILE A 217 -0.30 -5.10 0.98
C ILE A 217 0.49 -6.10 1.82
N ILE A 218 1.66 -5.71 2.33
CA ILE A 218 2.50 -6.60 3.14
C ILE A 218 1.79 -6.95 4.46
N ASN A 219 1.19 -5.98 5.14
CA ASN A 219 0.42 -6.23 6.37
C ASN A 219 -0.71 -7.24 6.14
N ASP A 220 -1.51 -7.03 5.09
CA ASP A 220 -2.62 -7.91 4.75
C ASP A 220 -2.12 -9.32 4.40
N PHE A 221 -0.98 -9.41 3.71
CA PHE A 221 -0.34 -10.68 3.33
C PHE A 221 0.19 -11.46 4.53
N VAL A 222 0.83 -10.79 5.50
CA VAL A 222 1.49 -11.47 6.63
C VAL A 222 0.57 -11.74 7.82
N ALA A 223 -0.68 -11.26 7.80
CA ALA A 223 -1.58 -11.30 8.95
C ALA A 223 -1.76 -12.70 9.59
N ASN A 224 -1.55 -13.77 8.81
CA ASN A 224 -1.65 -15.16 9.27
C ASN A 224 -0.37 -15.99 9.01
N LEU A 225 0.76 -15.35 8.76
CA LEU A 225 2.02 -16.03 8.43
C LEU A 225 3.03 -15.94 9.58
N GLU A 226 3.63 -17.07 9.91
CA GLU A 226 4.83 -17.09 10.75
C GLU A 226 6.04 -16.69 9.90
N LEU A 227 6.68 -15.57 10.25
CA LEU A 227 7.80 -15.02 9.49
C LEU A 227 9.13 -15.39 10.12
N THR A 228 10.07 -15.82 9.28
CA THR A 228 11.48 -15.92 9.69
C THR A 228 12.16 -14.55 9.65
N THR A 229 13.33 -14.43 10.29
CA THR A 229 14.16 -13.22 10.20
C THR A 229 14.54 -12.86 8.76
N ASN A 230 14.71 -13.86 7.89
CA ASN A 230 15.02 -13.64 6.48
C ASN A 230 13.80 -13.07 5.74
N ASP A 231 12.59 -13.58 6.03
CA ASP A 231 11.35 -13.05 5.46
C ASP A 231 11.14 -11.59 5.85
N MET A 232 11.32 -11.28 7.13
CA MET A 232 11.26 -9.89 7.64
C MET A 232 12.27 -8.98 6.93
N THR A 233 13.48 -9.48 6.67
CA THR A 233 14.51 -8.73 5.93
C THR A 233 14.06 -8.44 4.51
N TYR A 234 13.61 -9.44 3.77
CA TYR A 234 13.13 -9.27 2.40
C TYR A 234 11.98 -8.26 2.31
N LEU A 235 11.00 -8.38 3.21
CA LEU A 235 9.85 -7.48 3.26
C LEU A 235 10.26 -6.06 3.69
N THR A 236 11.14 -5.93 4.70
CA THR A 236 11.67 -4.63 5.16
C THR A 236 12.33 -3.87 4.03
N ASP A 237 13.13 -4.55 3.21
CA ASP A 237 13.89 -3.94 2.12
C ASP A 237 13.02 -3.50 0.92
N THR A 238 11.70 -3.74 0.94
CA THR A 238 10.79 -3.31 -0.13
C THR A 238 10.38 -1.85 -0.08
N ILE A 239 10.57 -1.20 1.07
CA ILE A 239 10.09 0.15 1.39
C ILE A 239 11.29 1.08 1.61
N HIS A 240 11.19 2.33 1.14
CA HIS A 240 12.20 3.36 1.38
C HIS A 240 11.95 4.04 2.73
N TRP A 241 12.50 3.45 3.79
CA TRP A 241 12.32 3.93 5.15
C TRP A 241 13.07 5.24 5.46
N GLU A 242 13.98 5.65 4.59
CA GLU A 242 14.74 6.91 4.70
C GLU A 242 13.85 8.14 4.47
N ASN A 243 12.65 7.97 3.91
CA ASN A 243 11.69 9.06 3.76
C ASN A 243 11.31 9.62 5.14
N PRO A 244 11.40 10.95 5.38
CA PRO A 244 11.01 11.58 6.64
C PRO A 244 9.59 11.24 7.10
N ASP A 245 8.67 10.95 6.18
CA ASP A 245 7.27 10.63 6.49
C ASP A 245 7.01 9.12 6.66
N SER A 246 8.03 8.27 6.55
CA SER A 246 7.87 6.81 6.62
C SER A 246 7.36 6.32 7.98
N TYR A 247 7.58 7.08 9.06
CA TYR A 247 7.04 6.77 10.39
C TYR A 247 5.51 6.75 10.39
N THR A 248 4.85 7.52 9.51
CA THR A 248 3.38 7.57 9.41
C THR A 248 2.80 6.22 8.99
N TYR A 249 3.60 5.37 8.35
CA TYR A 249 3.19 4.02 7.99
C TYR A 249 2.92 3.19 9.26
N LEU A 250 3.82 3.22 10.25
CA LEU A 250 3.66 2.50 11.54
C LEU A 250 2.55 3.07 12.42
N VAL A 251 2.19 4.34 12.22
CA VAL A 251 1.05 4.94 12.92
C VAL A 251 -0.28 4.37 12.40
N LYS A 252 -0.33 4.07 11.09
CA LYS A 252 -1.55 3.62 10.39
C LYS A 252 -1.65 2.09 10.28
N ASN A 253 -0.57 1.37 10.54
CA ASN A 253 -0.40 -0.05 10.22
C ASN A 253 0.43 -0.74 11.32
N SER A 254 0.15 -2.01 11.65
CA SER A 254 0.87 -2.75 12.71
C SER A 254 2.35 -2.98 12.38
N CYS A 255 2.66 -3.34 11.12
CA CYS A 255 4.03 -3.51 10.62
C CYS A 255 4.87 -4.50 11.44
N GLU A 256 4.26 -5.58 11.94
CA GLU A 256 4.94 -6.58 12.79
C GLU A 256 6.07 -7.34 12.07
N TRP A 257 6.05 -7.33 10.74
CA TRP A 257 7.08 -7.89 9.87
C TRP A 257 8.34 -7.02 9.74
N LEU A 258 8.34 -5.81 10.29
CA LEU A 258 9.45 -4.86 10.16
C LEU A 258 10.61 -5.23 11.08
N LEU A 259 11.84 -5.20 10.55
CA LEU A 259 13.03 -5.47 11.35
C LEU A 259 13.16 -4.51 12.54
N PRO A 260 13.52 -5.01 13.76
CA PRO A 260 13.65 -4.18 14.96
C PRO A 260 14.59 -2.97 14.81
N LYS A 261 15.63 -3.10 13.99
CA LYS A 261 16.58 -2.01 13.71
C LYS A 261 15.92 -0.81 13.03
N VAL A 262 14.96 -1.05 12.15
CA VAL A 262 14.23 0.00 11.42
C VAL A 262 13.08 0.52 12.29
N SER A 263 12.27 -0.38 12.85
CA SER A 263 11.10 0.01 13.64
C SER A 263 11.46 0.85 14.86
N ARG A 264 12.54 0.54 15.60
CA ARG A 264 12.99 1.35 16.75
C ARG A 264 13.28 2.81 16.39
N LYS A 265 13.89 3.06 15.23
CA LYS A 265 14.18 4.44 14.77
C LYS A 265 12.88 5.20 14.52
N LEU A 266 11.93 4.57 13.85
CA LEU A 266 10.63 5.15 13.53
C LEU A 266 9.78 5.36 14.79
N TYR A 267 9.77 4.42 15.73
CA TYR A 267 9.12 4.59 17.04
C TYR A 267 9.69 5.75 17.84
N SER A 268 11.00 5.98 17.79
CA SER A 268 11.62 7.15 18.42
C SER A 268 11.06 8.47 17.86
N ILE A 269 10.90 8.55 16.52
CA ILE A 269 10.29 9.71 15.85
C ILE A 269 8.83 9.86 16.28
N ILE A 270 8.05 8.77 16.24
CA ILE A 270 6.63 8.74 16.66
C ILE A 270 6.45 9.26 18.08
N ILE A 271 7.26 8.76 19.03
CA ILE A 271 7.19 9.15 20.45
C ILE A 271 7.62 10.61 20.62
N THR A 272 8.66 11.04 19.91
CA THR A 272 9.15 12.43 19.97
C THR A 272 8.08 13.39 19.47
N ASN A 273 7.48 13.13 18.30
CA ASN A 273 6.41 13.95 17.74
C ASN A 273 5.16 13.98 18.64
N ARG A 274 4.82 12.85 19.25
CA ARG A 274 3.74 12.76 20.25
C ARG A 274 4.01 13.64 21.46
N ARG A 275 5.22 13.59 22.01
CA ARG A 275 5.64 14.44 23.15
C ARG A 275 5.61 15.92 22.78
N ILE A 276 6.11 16.30 21.61
CA ILE A 276 6.07 17.69 21.13
C ILE A 276 4.62 18.18 21.10
N SER A 277 3.73 17.41 20.50
CA SER A 277 2.32 17.78 20.37
C SER A 277 1.60 17.83 21.72
N ALA A 278 1.86 16.85 22.61
CA ALA A 278 1.30 16.80 23.95
C ALA A 278 1.78 17.98 24.83
N ASN A 279 3.07 18.32 24.78
CA ASN A 279 3.62 19.46 25.51
C ASN A 279 3.07 20.79 24.98
N ALA A 280 2.90 20.92 23.66
CA ALA A 280 2.28 22.09 23.07
C ALA A 280 0.82 22.25 23.48
N PHE A 281 0.07 21.14 23.56
CA PHE A 281 -1.28 21.13 24.13
C PHE A 281 -1.27 21.55 25.60
N GLN A 282 -0.41 20.94 26.43
CA GLN A 282 -0.29 21.24 27.85
C GLN A 282 0.02 22.73 28.09
N HIS A 283 1.02 23.28 27.41
CA HIS A 283 1.37 24.70 27.51
C HIS A 283 0.20 25.61 27.14
N LYS A 284 -0.65 25.22 26.19
CA LYS A 284 -1.85 26.00 25.84
C LYS A 284 -2.87 25.95 26.96
N ILE A 285 -3.14 24.77 27.52
CA ILE A 285 -4.04 24.62 28.67
C ILE A 285 -3.53 25.44 29.86
N ASP A 286 -2.24 25.37 30.19
CA ASP A 286 -1.64 26.11 31.30
C ASP A 286 -1.78 27.63 31.10
N SER A 287 -1.54 28.11 29.87
CA SER A 287 -1.70 29.53 29.53
C SER A 287 -3.14 30.04 29.63
N ILE A 288 -4.13 29.14 29.65
CA ILE A 288 -5.54 29.47 29.86
C ILE A 288 -5.86 29.48 31.35
N SER A 289 -5.31 28.55 32.13
CA SER A 289 -5.52 28.47 33.58
C SER A 289 -4.80 29.57 34.36
N ASP A 290 -3.65 30.04 33.89
CA ASP A 290 -2.88 31.12 34.54
C ASP A 290 -3.57 32.49 34.48
N ILE A 291 -4.72 32.59 33.80
CA ILE A 291 -5.57 33.79 33.73
C ILE A 291 -6.58 33.78 34.90
N ASP A 292 -6.15 33.33 36.08
CA ASP A 292 -6.98 33.36 37.30
C ASP A 292 -6.93 34.78 37.93
N PRO A 293 -8.08 35.37 38.37
CA PRO A 293 -8.25 36.80 38.67
C PRO A 293 -7.54 37.34 39.91
N SER A 294 -6.73 36.53 40.60
CA SER A 294 -6.27 36.82 41.97
C SER A 294 -5.16 37.86 42.08
N ASN A 295 -4.78 38.54 40.98
CA ASN A 295 -3.96 39.76 41.04
C ASN A 295 -4.81 41.05 41.04
N SER A 296 -6.05 40.97 41.51
CA SER A 296 -6.83 42.13 41.98
C SER A 296 -6.70 42.31 43.50
N ASP A 297 -5.47 42.36 44.01
CA ASP A 297 -5.19 42.97 45.31
C ASP A 297 -5.41 44.49 45.17
N ASN A 298 -6.68 44.90 45.12
CA ASN A 298 -7.23 46.20 45.51
C ASN A 298 -8.60 46.43 44.85
N LYS A 299 -9.66 46.07 45.57
CA LYS A 299 -10.83 46.93 45.83
C LYS A 299 -11.87 46.18 46.67
N GLN A 300 -11.72 46.30 47.98
CA GLN A 300 -12.88 46.34 48.86
C GLN A 300 -13.70 47.58 48.47
N ALA A 301 -14.85 47.39 47.85
CA ALA A 301 -16.01 48.28 47.98
C ALA A 301 -17.24 47.63 47.33
N GLN A 302 -18.03 47.01 48.20
CA GLN A 302 -19.48 46.81 48.17
C GLN A 302 -20.26 47.18 46.90
N GLY A 303 -21.04 46.20 46.45
CA GLY A 303 -22.43 46.43 46.04
C GLY A 303 -22.65 46.62 44.54
N THR A 304 -22.77 45.52 43.80
CA THR A 304 -24.03 45.11 43.15
C THR A 304 -23.80 43.81 42.37
N THR A 305 -24.81 42.97 42.44
CA THR A 305 -24.97 41.64 41.86
C THR A 305 -24.82 41.60 40.34
N GLU A 306 -24.44 40.42 39.84
CA GLU A 306 -24.53 39.97 38.44
C GLU A 306 -23.63 40.71 37.43
N ASN A 307 -22.33 40.37 37.39
CA ASN A 307 -21.49 40.42 36.18
C ASN A 307 -20.12 39.77 36.47
N GLN A 308 -20.10 38.53 36.97
CA GLN A 308 -18.86 37.75 36.87
C GLN A 308 -18.62 37.44 35.39
N PRO A 309 -17.44 37.77 34.83
CA PRO A 309 -17.12 37.35 33.46
C PRO A 309 -17.24 35.82 33.39
N PRO A 310 -17.89 35.28 32.35
CA PRO A 310 -18.06 33.84 32.22
C PRO A 310 -16.69 33.17 32.31
N SER A 311 -16.54 32.19 33.20
CA SER A 311 -15.33 31.37 33.26
C SER A 311 -15.07 30.81 31.87
N ARG A 312 -13.87 31.04 31.33
CA ARG A 312 -13.48 30.54 30.00
C ARG A 312 -13.61 29.02 30.02
N LYS A 313 -14.65 28.51 29.38
CA LYS A 313 -14.93 27.09 29.34
C LYS A 313 -14.23 26.51 28.13
N LEU A 314 -13.27 25.61 28.36
CA LEU A 314 -12.60 24.91 27.29
C LEU A 314 -13.62 24.16 26.42
N GLN A 315 -13.60 24.43 25.12
CA GLN A 315 -14.42 23.73 24.14
C GLN A 315 -13.98 22.26 24.03
N ASN A 316 -14.92 21.32 24.11
CA ASN A 316 -14.60 19.88 24.04
C ASN A 316 -13.92 19.48 22.73
N TRP A 317 -14.18 20.20 21.63
CA TRP A 317 -13.53 19.92 20.34
C TRP A 317 -12.04 20.25 20.31
N PHE A 318 -11.57 21.17 21.17
CA PHE A 318 -10.18 21.58 21.21
C PHE A 318 -9.26 20.43 21.67
N PRO A 319 -9.50 19.73 22.81
CA PRO A 319 -8.75 18.53 23.16
C PRO A 319 -8.82 17.44 22.10
N PHE A 320 -9.98 17.23 21.46
CA PHE A 320 -10.13 16.22 20.40
C PHE A 320 -9.21 16.50 19.21
N ALA A 321 -9.11 17.76 18.76
CA ALA A 321 -8.23 18.12 17.66
C ALA A 321 -6.75 17.84 17.99
N TRP A 322 -6.34 18.11 19.23
CA TRP A 322 -5.00 17.78 19.71
C TRP A 322 -4.77 16.28 19.87
N LEU A 323 -5.77 15.52 20.33
CA LEU A 323 -5.69 14.06 20.42
C LEU A 323 -5.44 13.45 19.04
N THR A 324 -6.10 13.92 17.97
CA THR A 324 -5.83 13.46 16.60
C THR A 324 -4.39 13.76 16.17
N VAL A 325 -3.86 14.96 16.44
CA VAL A 325 -2.46 15.31 16.13
C VAL A 325 -1.46 14.40 16.85
N VAL A 326 -1.72 14.10 18.13
CA VAL A 326 -0.91 13.19 18.94
C VAL A 326 -1.02 11.76 18.39
N TRP A 327 -2.24 11.30 18.13
CA TRP A 327 -2.50 9.98 17.57
C TRP A 327 -1.73 9.76 16.26
N ASP A 328 -1.85 10.72 15.35
CA ASP A 328 -1.18 10.74 14.03
C ASP A 328 0.32 11.05 14.09
N SER A 329 0.85 11.38 15.27
CA SER A 329 2.26 11.75 15.48
C SER A 329 2.74 12.90 14.58
N GLN A 330 1.92 13.92 14.36
CA GLN A 330 2.26 15.03 13.44
C GLN A 330 3.33 15.98 13.99
N GLY A 331 3.58 16.00 15.30
CA GLY A 331 4.63 16.83 15.90
C GLY A 331 4.34 18.34 15.88
N LYS A 332 3.06 18.74 15.89
CA LYS A 332 2.67 20.16 15.80
C LYS A 332 2.86 20.89 17.12
N THR A 333 3.33 22.14 17.03
CA THR A 333 3.49 23.05 18.19
C THR A 333 2.40 24.12 18.26
N CYS A 334 1.63 24.31 17.19
CA CYS A 334 0.54 25.28 17.08
C CYS A 334 -0.84 24.59 17.11
N THR A 335 -1.91 25.37 17.26
CA THR A 335 -3.28 24.82 17.29
C THR A 335 -3.54 24.12 15.95
N PRO A 336 -3.99 22.85 15.96
CA PRO A 336 -4.25 22.15 14.73
C PRO A 336 -5.35 22.80 13.91
N GLU A 337 -5.01 23.14 12.68
CA GLU A 337 -5.97 23.40 11.63
C GLU A 337 -6.48 22.06 11.08
N VAL A 338 -7.80 21.93 10.98
CA VAL A 338 -8.49 20.72 10.50
C VAL A 338 -9.56 21.07 9.47
N GLU A 339 -9.87 20.12 8.59
CA GLU A 339 -11.06 20.20 7.74
C GLU A 339 -12.30 19.95 8.60
N LEU A 340 -13.03 20.99 8.97
CA LEU A 340 -14.04 20.96 10.02
C LEU A 340 -15.16 19.95 9.73
N SER A 341 -15.64 19.88 8.49
CA SER A 341 -16.69 18.92 8.08
C SER A 341 -16.23 17.47 8.20
N GLU A 342 -15.03 17.17 7.70
CA GLU A 342 -14.43 15.83 7.77
C GLU A 342 -14.10 15.46 9.21
N PHE A 343 -13.53 16.41 9.96
CA PHE A 343 -13.18 16.21 11.37
C PHE A 343 -14.41 15.92 12.22
N ILE A 344 -15.50 16.70 12.09
CA ILE A 344 -16.74 16.47 12.83
C ILE A 344 -17.39 15.15 12.36
N GLY A 345 -17.47 14.92 11.05
CA GLY A 345 -18.08 13.71 10.48
C GLY A 345 -17.32 12.42 10.76
N THR A 346 -16.04 12.49 11.16
CA THR A 346 -15.22 11.32 11.54
C THR A 346 -14.83 11.29 13.01
N LEU A 347 -15.27 12.28 13.80
CA LEU A 347 -14.79 12.53 15.16
C LEU A 347 -13.26 12.53 15.25
N GLY A 348 -12.60 13.25 14.33
CA GLY A 348 -11.14 13.33 14.24
C GLY A 348 -10.49 12.03 13.76
N GLY A 349 -11.16 11.28 12.88
CA GLY A 349 -10.68 10.03 12.30
C GLY A 349 -10.97 8.76 13.12
N LEU A 350 -11.68 8.88 14.24
CA LEU A 350 -12.00 7.75 15.12
C LEU A 350 -13.08 6.82 14.54
N VAL A 351 -13.97 7.36 13.71
CA VAL A 351 -15.07 6.61 13.09
C VAL A 351 -15.12 6.83 11.59
N LYS A 352 -15.79 5.92 10.88
CA LYS A 352 -16.15 6.14 9.47
C LYS A 352 -16.99 7.40 9.36
N PHE A 353 -16.81 8.14 8.27
CA PHE A 353 -17.52 9.38 8.02
C PHE A 353 -19.04 9.16 8.12
N PHE A 354 -19.72 9.96 8.93
CA PHE A 354 -21.16 10.03 9.02
C PHE A 354 -21.64 11.46 8.75
N ASN A 355 -22.89 11.61 8.32
CA ASN A 355 -23.48 12.93 8.09
C ASN A 355 -23.69 13.67 9.43
N PRO A 356 -22.92 14.73 9.72
CA PRO A 356 -22.99 15.43 11.01
C PRO A 356 -24.33 16.14 11.27
N VAL A 357 -25.13 16.42 10.23
CA VAL A 357 -26.46 17.03 10.37
C VAL A 357 -27.45 16.04 10.97
N ASN A 358 -27.37 14.76 10.61
CA ASN A 358 -28.28 13.72 11.11
C ASN A 358 -28.13 13.49 12.63
N TYR A 359 -26.99 13.90 13.20
CA TYR A 359 -26.69 13.80 14.64
C TYR A 359 -26.72 15.16 15.35
N LEU A 360 -27.24 16.21 14.69
CA LEU A 360 -27.35 17.57 15.25
C LEU A 360 -26.00 18.18 15.68
N LEU A 361 -24.89 17.69 15.13
CA LEU A 361 -23.57 18.31 15.33
C LEU A 361 -23.43 19.57 14.48
N LEU A 362 -24.11 19.60 13.33
CA LEU A 362 -24.28 20.76 12.48
C LEU A 362 -25.76 21.02 12.22
N GLU A 363 -26.16 22.29 12.26
CA GLU A 363 -27.44 22.76 11.78
C GLU A 363 -27.25 23.33 10.37
N SER A 364 -27.95 22.73 9.40
CA SER A 364 -27.97 23.25 8.03
C SER A 364 -29.06 24.31 7.86
N PHE A 365 -28.76 25.37 7.14
CA PHE A 365 -29.73 26.38 6.71
C PHE A 365 -29.47 26.74 5.25
N ALA A 366 -30.52 26.95 4.46
CA ALA A 366 -30.40 27.24 3.05
C ALA A 366 -31.60 28.04 2.53
N SER A 367 -31.46 28.65 1.35
CA SER A 367 -32.61 29.17 0.61
C SER A 367 -33.55 28.02 0.22
N THR A 368 -34.81 28.34 -0.07
CA THR A 368 -35.84 27.34 -0.37
C THR A 368 -35.44 26.50 -1.60
N PRO A 369 -35.23 25.18 -1.44
CA PRO A 369 -34.83 24.33 -2.55
C PRO A 369 -35.96 24.21 -3.58
N ILE A 370 -35.61 24.02 -4.86
CA ILE A 370 -36.60 23.82 -5.95
C ILE A 370 -37.52 22.63 -5.65
N HIS A 371 -36.96 21.58 -5.04
CA HIS A 371 -37.74 20.40 -4.66
C HIS A 371 -37.24 19.86 -3.31
N PRO A 372 -37.90 20.21 -2.19
CA PRO A 372 -37.42 19.88 -0.83
C PRO A 372 -37.24 18.39 -0.54
N LYS A 373 -37.96 17.51 -1.24
CA LYS A 373 -37.81 16.05 -1.09
C LYS A 373 -36.62 15.46 -1.85
N ILE A 374 -36.08 16.20 -2.82
CA ILE A 374 -34.98 15.74 -3.68
C ILE A 374 -33.68 16.46 -3.31
N PHE A 375 -33.76 17.74 -2.95
CA PHE A 375 -32.63 18.58 -2.60
C PHE A 375 -32.69 19.01 -1.14
N SER A 376 -31.60 18.76 -0.41
CA SER A 376 -31.45 19.16 0.99
C SER A 376 -30.00 19.47 1.27
N ALA A 377 -29.72 20.61 1.92
CA ALA A 377 -28.38 21.01 2.30
C ALA A 377 -27.60 19.91 3.04
N ALA A 378 -28.28 19.06 3.81
CA ALA A 378 -27.67 17.94 4.53
C ALA A 378 -26.96 16.92 3.62
N TYR A 379 -27.42 16.75 2.38
CA TYR A 379 -26.87 15.80 1.41
C TYR A 379 -25.46 16.16 0.92
N ILE A 380 -24.94 17.34 1.28
CA ILE A 380 -23.55 17.71 0.96
C ILE A 380 -22.55 16.74 1.60
N PHE A 381 -22.96 16.10 2.70
CA PHE A 381 -22.17 15.13 3.45
C PHE A 381 -22.43 13.69 3.00
N GLU A 382 -23.31 13.44 2.03
CA GLU A 382 -23.67 12.08 1.59
C GLU A 382 -23.09 11.74 0.21
N ASP A 383 -22.19 12.59 -0.32
CA ASP A 383 -21.67 12.53 -1.70
C ASP A 383 -22.79 12.36 -2.75
N SER A 384 -23.99 12.84 -2.39
CA SER A 384 -25.18 12.73 -3.21
C SER A 384 -25.14 13.78 -4.30
N LYS A 385 -25.53 13.39 -5.52
CA LYS A 385 -25.59 14.35 -6.62
C LYS A 385 -26.64 15.45 -6.41
N ASN A 386 -27.52 15.28 -5.42
CA ASN A 386 -28.72 16.08 -5.20
C ASN A 386 -28.59 17.04 -4.00
N TYR A 387 -27.39 17.50 -3.65
CA TYR A 387 -27.25 18.19 -2.37
C TYR A 387 -27.89 19.59 -2.29
N PHE A 388 -27.86 20.41 -3.34
CA PHE A 388 -28.58 21.69 -3.29
C PHE A 388 -28.91 22.27 -4.65
N LEU A 389 -30.18 22.67 -4.81
CA LEU A 389 -30.68 23.40 -5.97
C LEU A 389 -31.82 24.31 -5.53
N SER A 390 -31.74 25.59 -5.85
CA SER A 390 -32.72 26.62 -5.45
C SER A 390 -32.99 27.56 -6.63
N ASN A 391 -34.20 28.10 -6.73
CA ASN A 391 -34.64 29.05 -7.77
C ASN A 391 -34.96 30.43 -7.17
N CYS A 392 -34.33 30.76 -6.06
CA CYS A 392 -34.49 32.06 -5.40
C CYS A 392 -33.51 33.08 -5.99
N GLU A 393 -33.88 34.36 -5.97
CA GLU A 393 -32.99 35.47 -6.33
C GLU A 393 -31.70 35.48 -5.49
N HIS A 394 -31.75 34.91 -4.29
CA HIS A 394 -30.62 34.79 -3.38
C HIS A 394 -30.43 33.33 -2.95
N ASN A 395 -29.56 32.63 -3.67
CA ASN A 395 -29.23 31.24 -3.39
C ASN A 395 -28.11 31.16 -2.34
N TYR A 396 -28.41 30.52 -1.21
CA TYR A 396 -27.40 30.26 -0.19
C TYR A 396 -27.55 28.89 0.45
N ILE A 397 -26.42 28.33 0.86
CA ILE A 397 -26.32 27.17 1.72
C ILE A 397 -25.33 27.48 2.84
N GLY A 398 -25.68 27.15 4.06
CA GLY A 398 -24.81 27.33 5.20
C GLY A 398 -25.01 26.26 6.25
N PHE A 399 -23.98 26.12 7.07
CA PHE A 399 -23.97 25.20 8.19
C PHE A 399 -23.48 25.99 9.39
N LYS A 400 -24.07 25.75 10.55
CA LYS A 400 -23.64 26.35 11.80
C LYS A 400 -23.57 25.28 12.88
N MET A 401 -22.65 25.45 13.81
CA MET A 401 -22.67 24.70 15.06
C MET A 401 -23.64 25.40 16.02
N ARG A 402 -24.15 24.70 17.03
CA ARG A 402 -24.99 25.35 18.05
C ARG A 402 -24.23 26.34 18.92
N LEU A 403 -22.94 26.09 19.12
CA LEU A 403 -22.03 26.92 19.89
C LEU A 403 -20.84 27.32 19.03
N PRO A 404 -20.32 28.55 19.16
CA PRO A 404 -19.13 28.97 18.43
C PRO A 404 -17.97 28.25 19.07
N CYS A 405 -17.29 27.36 18.34
CA CYS A 405 -16.22 26.57 18.91
C CYS A 405 -14.98 26.49 18.01
N PHE A 406 -14.98 27.19 16.88
CA PHE A 406 -13.86 27.20 15.94
C PHE A 406 -13.67 28.58 15.32
N LYS A 407 -12.43 28.83 14.92
CA LYS A 407 -12.02 29.96 14.11
C LYS A 407 -11.78 29.47 12.69
N LEU A 408 -12.60 29.98 11.77
CA LEU A 408 -12.54 29.62 10.37
C LEU A 408 -11.33 30.32 9.69
N SER A 409 -10.49 29.54 9.03
CA SER A 409 -9.29 30.03 8.34
C SER A 409 -9.52 30.16 6.83
N SER A 410 -10.16 29.16 6.21
CA SER A 410 -10.42 29.15 4.77
C SER A 410 -11.63 28.29 4.38
N ILE A 411 -12.22 28.60 3.23
CA ILE A 411 -13.27 27.79 2.60
C ILE A 411 -12.87 27.54 1.15
N ILE A 412 -12.96 26.28 0.73
CA ILE A 412 -12.75 25.86 -0.65
C ILE A 412 -14.11 25.42 -1.22
N VAL A 413 -14.53 26.07 -2.30
CA VAL A 413 -15.76 25.74 -3.02
C VAL A 413 -15.39 25.27 -4.42
N THR A 414 -15.88 24.09 -4.78
CA THR A 414 -15.74 23.52 -6.12
C THR A 414 -17.10 23.47 -6.78
N PHE A 415 -17.19 23.97 -8.02
CA PHE A 415 -18.41 24.01 -8.80
C PHE A 415 -18.29 23.08 -10.02
N ASP A 416 -19.36 22.34 -10.31
CA ASP A 416 -19.54 21.60 -11.55
C ASP A 416 -20.03 22.56 -12.64
N ASN A 417 -19.14 22.91 -13.57
CA ASN A 417 -19.53 23.64 -14.77
C ASN A 417 -19.93 22.66 -15.88
N ARG A 418 -21.24 22.40 -16.02
CA ARG A 418 -21.78 21.51 -17.07
C ARG A 418 -21.52 22.04 -18.48
N GLU A 419 -21.38 23.34 -18.68
CA GLU A 419 -21.13 23.94 -20.01
C GLU A 419 -19.69 23.73 -20.50
N ARG A 420 -18.73 23.46 -19.60
CA ARG A 420 -17.30 23.35 -19.95
C ARG A 420 -16.69 21.95 -19.82
N GLY A 421 -17.46 20.96 -19.38
CA GLY A 421 -17.00 19.57 -19.21
C GLY A 421 -15.87 19.37 -18.18
N LYS A 422 -15.47 20.42 -17.45
CA LYS A 422 -14.45 20.39 -16.40
C LYS A 422 -14.93 21.16 -15.16
N PRO A 423 -14.75 20.61 -13.94
CA PRO A 423 -15.08 21.32 -12.71
C PRO A 423 -14.22 22.59 -12.55
N MET A 424 -14.82 23.67 -12.04
CA MET A 424 -14.11 24.90 -11.69
C MET A 424 -13.91 24.94 -10.17
N THR A 425 -12.66 25.03 -9.74
CA THR A 425 -12.31 25.18 -8.32
C THR A 425 -11.98 26.64 -8.03
N SER A 426 -12.71 27.26 -7.09
CA SER A 426 -12.37 28.58 -6.58
C SER A 426 -11.87 28.45 -5.14
N ASN A 427 -10.61 28.82 -4.91
CA ASN A 427 -10.08 28.95 -3.56
C ASN A 427 -10.37 30.37 -3.06
N THR A 428 -11.22 30.50 -2.04
CA THR A 428 -11.52 31.80 -1.45
C THR A 428 -10.83 31.91 -0.11
N LYS A 429 -9.82 32.79 -0.02
CA LYS A 429 -9.25 33.16 1.28
C LYS A 429 -10.18 34.19 1.92
N LEU A 430 -10.67 33.90 3.12
CA LEU A 430 -11.57 34.80 3.83
C LEU A 430 -10.83 36.09 4.18
N MET A 431 -11.38 37.23 3.75
CA MET A 431 -10.92 38.54 4.19
C MET A 431 -11.92 39.11 5.18
N TYR A 432 -11.46 39.32 6.41
CA TYR A 432 -12.20 40.05 7.44
C TYR A 432 -12.00 41.55 7.19
N ASN A 433 -13.08 42.32 7.14
CA ASN A 433 -12.94 43.78 7.12
C ASN A 433 -12.66 44.33 8.54
N SER A 434 -12.30 45.61 8.63
CA SER A 434 -12.00 46.32 9.89
C SER A 434 -13.15 46.36 10.91
N LEU A 435 -14.33 45.84 10.56
CA LEU A 435 -15.52 45.76 11.42
C LEU A 435 -15.86 44.32 11.84
N GLY A 436 -14.98 43.35 11.56
CA GLY A 436 -15.22 41.93 11.87
C GLY A 436 -16.24 41.25 10.95
N LYS A 437 -16.66 41.90 9.86
CA LYS A 437 -17.63 41.32 8.91
C LYS A 437 -16.90 40.47 7.88
N MET A 438 -17.39 39.25 7.69
CA MET A 438 -16.86 38.29 6.73
C MET A 438 -17.39 38.60 5.33
N LYS A 439 -16.50 38.90 4.37
CA LYS A 439 -16.87 39.05 2.96
C LYS A 439 -16.23 37.92 2.16
N LEU A 440 -17.07 37.05 1.59
CA LEU A 440 -16.60 36.02 0.65
C LEU A 440 -16.39 36.68 -0.72
N LEU A 441 -15.14 36.77 -1.16
CA LEU A 441 -14.76 37.22 -2.49
C LEU A 441 -14.41 36.00 -3.33
N ILE A 442 -15.34 35.52 -4.15
CA ILE A 442 -15.09 34.43 -5.09
C ILE A 442 -14.23 35.00 -6.23
N SER A 443 -12.94 34.68 -6.24
CA SER A 443 -12.04 34.99 -7.35
C SER A 443 -11.86 33.76 -8.26
N ASP A 444 -12.12 33.94 -9.56
CA ASP A 444 -11.81 32.94 -10.59
C ASP A 444 -10.29 32.85 -10.80
N SER A 445 -9.77 31.63 -11.01
CA SER A 445 -8.34 31.36 -11.26
C SER A 445 -7.86 31.88 -12.62
N ASN A 446 -8.78 32.20 -13.54
CA ASN A 446 -8.48 32.89 -14.79
C ASN A 446 -8.58 34.41 -14.61
N ASN A 447 -7.50 35.01 -14.12
CA ASN A 447 -7.26 36.41 -13.73
C ASN A 447 -7.64 37.53 -14.74
N LYS A 448 -8.76 37.45 -15.48
CA LYS A 448 -9.14 38.36 -16.58
C LYS A 448 -10.57 38.92 -16.53
N THR A 449 -11.40 38.59 -15.55
CA THR A 449 -12.71 39.26 -15.38
C THR A 449 -12.73 40.07 -14.09
N LYS A 450 -12.66 41.39 -14.23
CA LYS A 450 -13.14 42.32 -13.21
C LYS A 450 -14.63 42.04 -13.03
N PHE A 451 -15.00 41.30 -12.00
CA PHE A 451 -16.40 41.31 -11.56
C PHE A 451 -16.76 42.76 -11.21
N PRO A 452 -17.92 43.28 -11.64
CA PRO A 452 -18.38 44.57 -11.16
C PRO A 452 -18.48 44.47 -9.64
N ASN A 453 -18.03 45.51 -8.93
CA ASN A 453 -18.31 45.66 -7.50
C ASN A 453 -19.79 45.36 -7.27
N PRO A 454 -20.16 44.32 -6.49
CA PRO A 454 -21.54 44.19 -6.07
C PRO A 454 -21.77 45.28 -5.02
N VAL A 455 -22.22 46.44 -5.48
CA VAL A 455 -22.98 47.38 -4.66
C VAL A 455 -24.36 46.76 -4.54
N LEU A 456 -24.55 45.89 -3.56
CA LEU A 456 -25.89 45.47 -3.15
C LEU A 456 -26.49 46.56 -2.25
N PRO A 457 -27.72 47.02 -2.51
CA PRO A 457 -28.46 47.83 -1.55
C PRO A 457 -29.01 46.92 -0.44
N GLY A 458 -28.63 47.22 0.81
CA GLY A 458 -29.61 47.23 1.90
C GLY A 458 -29.94 45.97 2.71
N VAL A 459 -29.21 44.84 2.63
CA VAL A 459 -29.28 43.83 3.70
C VAL A 459 -27.87 43.48 4.19
N PRO A 460 -27.34 44.20 5.20
CA PRO A 460 -26.16 43.74 5.90
C PRO A 460 -26.52 42.43 6.63
N PHE A 461 -25.94 41.30 6.22
CA PHE A 461 -25.83 40.16 7.12
C PHE A 461 -24.87 40.55 8.24
N GLU A 462 -25.43 41.04 9.36
CA GLU A 462 -24.71 41.14 10.62
C GLU A 462 -24.43 39.72 11.13
N CYS A 463 -23.25 39.17 10.82
CA CYS A 463 -22.75 38.01 11.55
C CYS A 463 -22.10 38.51 12.86
N LYS A 464 -22.91 38.97 13.81
CA LYS A 464 -22.45 39.19 15.19
C LYS A 464 -22.39 37.82 15.88
N GLN A 465 -21.19 37.30 16.12
CA GLN A 465 -20.94 36.13 16.98
C GLN A 465 -21.78 34.87 16.68
N ILE A 466 -22.20 34.64 15.43
CA ILE A 466 -22.95 33.42 15.10
C ILE A 466 -21.94 32.31 14.77
N PRO A 467 -22.08 31.10 15.36
CA PRO A 467 -21.24 29.91 15.13
C PRO A 467 -21.39 29.29 13.73
N VAL A 468 -21.27 30.09 12.69
CA VAL A 468 -21.48 29.66 11.32
C VAL A 468 -20.20 29.01 10.78
N LEU A 469 -20.31 27.74 10.41
CA LEU A 469 -19.24 26.94 9.79
C LEU A 469 -18.86 27.54 8.43
N PHE A 470 -19.86 27.90 7.62
CA PHE A 470 -19.70 28.70 6.40
C PHE A 470 -21.07 29.04 5.80
N ILE A 471 -21.11 30.07 4.95
CA ILE A 471 -22.24 30.41 4.05
C ILE A 471 -21.66 30.50 2.64
N CYS A 472 -22.12 29.66 1.73
CA CYS A 472 -21.86 29.81 0.30
C CYS A 472 -23.03 30.58 -0.31
N VAL A 473 -22.78 31.81 -0.75
CA VAL A 473 -23.71 32.59 -1.56
C VAL A 473 -23.37 32.33 -3.02
N ILE A 474 -24.33 31.78 -3.76
CA ILE A 474 -24.16 31.50 -5.18
C ILE A 474 -24.56 32.78 -5.93
N PRO A 475 -23.61 33.48 -6.57
CA PRO A 475 -23.92 34.73 -7.25
C PRO A 475 -24.89 34.50 -8.40
N ASP A 476 -25.85 35.41 -8.51
CA ASP A 476 -26.75 35.49 -9.64
C ASP A 476 -25.94 35.96 -10.85
N THR A 477 -25.72 35.08 -11.85
CA THR A 477 -25.12 35.51 -13.11
C THR A 477 -26.21 36.18 -13.94
N ALA A 478 -26.55 37.41 -13.59
CA ALA A 478 -27.44 38.26 -14.38
C ALA A 478 -26.79 38.56 -15.75
N GLY A 479 -27.50 38.24 -16.83
CA GLY A 479 -27.10 38.59 -18.19
C GLY A 479 -28.14 38.18 -19.23
N ASP A 480 -28.52 36.90 -19.26
CA ASP A 480 -29.50 36.38 -20.21
C ASP A 480 -30.41 35.41 -19.47
N GLY A 481 -31.73 35.46 -19.68
CA GLY A 481 -32.79 34.75 -18.93
C GLY A 481 -32.77 33.21 -18.93
N ASN A 482 -31.59 32.59 -19.00
CA ASN A 482 -31.37 31.17 -18.79
C ASN A 482 -30.93 30.94 -17.34
N ILE A 483 -31.73 30.18 -16.59
CA ILE A 483 -31.43 29.75 -15.22
C ILE A 483 -30.13 28.94 -15.23
N LYS A 484 -28.99 29.57 -14.89
CA LYS A 484 -27.71 28.88 -14.72
C LYS A 484 -27.68 28.25 -13.32
N CYS A 485 -28.09 26.99 -13.26
CA CYS A 485 -27.96 26.17 -12.05
C CYS A 485 -26.47 25.94 -11.74
N LEU A 486 -25.91 26.71 -10.80
CA LEU A 486 -24.56 26.46 -10.27
C LEU A 486 -24.62 25.33 -9.25
N ARG A 487 -23.97 24.22 -9.57
CA ARG A 487 -23.85 23.05 -8.70
C ARG A 487 -22.48 23.07 -8.02
N VAL A 488 -22.42 23.36 -6.74
CA VAL A 488 -21.30 23.12 -5.82
C VAL A 488 -20.97 21.61 -5.68
N SER A 489 -20.06 21.04 -6.46
CA SER A 489 -19.69 19.63 -6.28
C SER A 489 -18.95 19.32 -5.00
N ARG A 490 -18.22 20.29 -4.42
CA ARG A 490 -17.47 20.06 -3.19
C ARG A 490 -17.32 21.32 -2.36
N LEU A 491 -17.47 21.19 -1.05
CA LEU A 491 -17.32 22.28 -0.11
C LEU A 491 -16.47 21.80 1.07
N LYS A 492 -15.33 22.46 1.27
CA LYS A 492 -14.42 22.19 2.37
C LYS A 492 -14.21 23.45 3.19
N SER A 493 -14.21 23.32 4.51
CA SER A 493 -13.92 24.41 5.43
C SER A 493 -12.78 24.00 6.35
N TYR A 494 -11.77 24.86 6.45
CA TYR A 494 -10.64 24.66 7.35
C TYR A 494 -10.72 25.68 8.48
N GLY A 495 -10.34 25.23 9.68
CA GLY A 495 -10.28 26.10 10.84
C GLY A 495 -9.60 25.43 12.02
N THR A 496 -9.43 26.20 13.08
CA THR A 496 -8.91 25.73 14.35
C THR A 496 -10.02 25.74 15.38
N PHE A 497 -10.21 24.67 16.14
CA PHE A 497 -10.94 24.78 17.40
C PHE A 497 -10.08 25.65 18.32
N ASP A 498 -10.67 26.67 18.93
CA ASP A 498 -9.94 27.60 19.81
C ASP A 498 -10.63 27.67 21.17
N VAL A 499 -9.94 28.26 22.13
CA VAL A 499 -10.45 28.47 23.47
C VAL A 499 -11.09 29.84 23.53
N ASP A 500 -12.41 29.87 23.75
CA ASP A 500 -13.18 31.12 23.88
C ASP A 500 -12.89 31.86 25.20
#